data_AF-A0A432TCN5-F1
#
_entry.id   AF-A0A432TCN5-F1
#
_cell.length_a   1.000
_cell.length_b   1.000
_cell.length_c   1.000
_cell.angle_alpha   90.00
_cell.angle_beta   90.00
_cell.angle_gamma   90.00
#
_symmetry.space_group_name_H-M   'P 1'
#
loop_
_entity.id
_entity.type
_entity.pdbx_description
1 polymer ?
#
loop_
_entity_poly.entity_id
_entity_poly.type
_entity_poly.pdbx_seq_one_letter_code
_entity_poly.pdbx_strand_id
1 'polypeptide(L)'
;MEGITKVEELYYLAIQAKKKKNAQILIVKITDNYAKIIDTIKHDIIDTSGLDYHDGNLYIISDTNDKLYIYNLKKKKMKKKSYNLPEFAQEGIAFDGNGSLLLADDNGAVFKYTKKELKLK
;
A
#
# COMPACT_ATOMS: atom_id res chain seq x y z
N MET A 1 9.53 -1.67 -8.19
CA MET A 1 8.11 -1.95 -7.86
C MET A 1 8.17 -2.27 -6.41
N GLU A 2 7.56 -1.44 -5.57
CA GLU A 2 7.82 -1.49 -4.12
C GLU A 2 6.66 -2.11 -3.35
N GLY A 3 5.46 -2.13 -3.95
CA GLY A 3 4.29 -2.70 -3.31
C GLY A 3 3.53 -3.61 -4.25
N ILE A 4 3.03 -4.72 -3.72
CA ILE A 4 2.16 -5.65 -4.43
C ILE A 4 1.09 -6.16 -3.47
N THR A 5 -0.16 -6.22 -3.95
CA THR A 5 -1.23 -6.93 -3.25
C THR A 5 -2.19 -7.57 -4.25
N LYS A 6 -2.95 -8.57 -3.80
CA LYS A 6 -3.97 -9.26 -4.61
C LYS A 6 -5.36 -8.86 -4.12
N VAL A 7 -6.22 -8.46 -5.05
CA VAL A 7 -7.64 -8.19 -4.81
C VAL A 7 -8.44 -9.05 -5.78
N GLU A 8 -9.14 -10.05 -5.25
CA GLU A 8 -9.83 -11.06 -6.07
C GLU A 8 -8.84 -11.68 -7.09
N GLU A 9 -9.11 -11.59 -8.39
CA GLU A 9 -8.26 -12.16 -9.46
C GLU A 9 -7.24 -11.16 -10.03
N LEU A 10 -7.09 -9.98 -9.41
CA LEU A 10 -6.25 -8.89 -9.90
C LEU A 10 -5.10 -8.60 -8.95
N TYR A 11 -3.97 -8.22 -9.55
CA TYR A 11 -2.78 -7.76 -8.83
C TYR A 11 -2.69 -6.25 -8.93
N TYR A 12 -2.39 -5.62 -7.80
CA TYR A 12 -2.21 -4.18 -7.68
C TYR A 12 -0.73 -3.94 -7.39
N LEU A 13 -0.04 -3.24 -8.29
CA LEU A 13 1.40 -3.02 -8.23
C LEU A 13 1.69 -1.54 -8.03
N ALA A 14 2.25 -1.15 -6.88
CA ALA A 14 2.68 0.22 -6.62
C ALA A 14 4.04 0.49 -7.27
N ILE A 15 4.12 1.58 -8.04
CA ILE A 15 5.37 2.05 -8.63
C ILE A 15 6.00 3.10 -7.70
N GLN A 16 7.27 2.92 -7.33
CA GLN A 16 8.04 3.98 -6.69
C GLN A 16 8.14 5.17 -7.62
N ALA A 17 7.62 6.32 -7.19
CA ALA A 17 7.61 7.52 -8.01
C ALA A 17 8.31 8.68 -7.30
N LYS A 18 9.40 9.16 -7.90
CA LYS A 18 10.11 10.38 -7.47
C LYS A 18 9.32 11.67 -7.71
N LYS A 19 8.25 11.61 -8.50
CA LYS A 19 7.40 12.75 -8.88
C LYS A 19 5.93 12.35 -8.79
N LYS A 20 5.10 13.18 -8.14
CA LYS A 20 3.66 12.93 -7.94
C LYS A 20 2.93 12.52 -9.22
N LYS A 21 3.20 13.19 -10.35
CA LYS A 21 2.57 12.89 -11.64
C LYS A 21 2.81 11.47 -12.17
N ASN A 22 3.83 10.79 -11.66
CA ASN A 22 4.19 9.42 -12.01
C ASN A 22 3.72 8.40 -10.95
N ALA A 23 3.16 8.86 -9.83
CA ALA A 23 2.73 8.03 -8.72
C ALA A 23 1.42 7.31 -9.06
N GLN A 24 1.54 6.01 -9.30
CA GLN A 24 0.42 5.18 -9.70
C GLN A 24 0.53 3.74 -9.22
N ILE A 25 -0.64 3.12 -9.08
CA ILE A 25 -0.82 1.69 -8.89
C ILE A 25 -1.32 1.11 -10.21
N LEU A 26 -0.61 0.11 -10.72
CA LEU A 26 -1.04 -0.66 -11.90
C LEU A 26 -1.99 -1.77 -11.46
N ILE A 27 -3.13 -1.89 -12.14
CA ILE A 27 -4.04 -3.02 -11.97
C ILE A 27 -3.73 -4.02 -13.07
N VAL A 28 -3.28 -5.20 -12.68
CA VAL A 28 -2.73 -6.21 -13.59
C VAL A 28 -3.55 -7.49 -13.50
N LYS A 29 -4.02 -7.95 -14.66
CA LYS A 29 -4.56 -9.30 -14.81
C LYS A 29 -3.41 -10.23 -15.16
N ILE A 30 -3.21 -11.27 -14.37
CA ILE A 30 -2.23 -12.33 -14.62
C ILE A 30 -3.00 -13.63 -14.91
N THR A 31 -2.57 -14.33 -15.93
CA THR A 31 -3.03 -15.68 -16.31
C THR A 31 -1.81 -16.57 -16.49
N ASP A 32 -2.03 -17.85 -16.76
CA ASP A 32 -0.94 -18.81 -16.98
C ASP A 32 0.01 -18.41 -18.13
N ASN A 33 -0.47 -17.63 -19.10
CA ASN A 33 0.27 -17.32 -20.33
C ASN A 33 0.62 -15.83 -20.52
N TYR A 34 0.01 -14.92 -19.76
CA TYR A 34 0.27 -13.49 -19.90
C TYR A 34 -0.03 -12.68 -18.64
N ALA A 35 0.63 -11.53 -18.54
CA ALA A 35 0.27 -10.44 -17.64
C ALA A 35 -0.10 -9.20 -18.47
N LYS A 36 -1.21 -8.55 -18.12
CA LYS A 36 -1.69 -7.35 -18.82
C LYS A 36 -2.11 -6.29 -17.80
N ILE A 37 -1.59 -5.08 -17.96
CA ILE A 37 -2.11 -3.90 -17.25
C ILE A 37 -3.49 -3.59 -17.84
N ILE A 38 -4.53 -3.63 -17.01
CA ILE A 38 -5.92 -3.41 -17.42
C ILE A 38 -6.46 -2.05 -16.99
N ASP A 39 -5.88 -1.44 -15.95
CA ASP A 39 -6.25 -0.11 -15.46
C ASP A 39 -5.11 0.47 -14.59
N THR A 40 -5.22 1.75 -14.22
CA THR A 40 -4.26 2.44 -13.33
C THR A 40 -4.98 3.34 -12.33
N ILE A 41 -4.44 3.43 -11.11
CA ILE A 41 -4.89 4.36 -10.07
C ILE A 41 -3.79 5.39 -9.84
N LYS A 42 -4.09 6.68 -10.05
CA LYS A 42 -3.20 7.79 -9.64
C LYS A 42 -3.47 8.17 -8.18
N HIS A 43 -2.42 8.40 -7.40
CA HIS A 43 -2.55 8.68 -5.96
C HIS A 43 -1.65 9.79 -5.41
N ASP A 44 -0.74 10.36 -6.20
CA ASP A 44 0.13 11.50 -5.83
C ASP A 44 1.03 11.29 -4.58
N ILE A 45 1.25 10.03 -4.17
CA ILE A 45 2.17 9.67 -3.08
C ILE A 45 3.53 9.40 -3.70
N ILE A 46 4.53 10.19 -3.33
CA ILE A 46 5.92 9.94 -3.73
C ILE A 46 6.50 8.83 -2.87
N ASP A 47 7.49 8.11 -3.39
CA ASP A 47 8.28 7.14 -2.64
C ASP A 47 7.40 6.17 -1.84
N THR A 48 6.51 5.46 -2.54
CA THR A 48 5.75 4.36 -1.95
C THR A 48 6.67 3.18 -1.73
N SER A 49 6.68 2.60 -0.54
CA SER A 49 7.52 1.44 -0.19
C SER A 49 6.73 0.15 0.06
N GLY A 50 5.40 0.21 0.08
CA GLY A 50 4.58 -0.98 0.34
C GLY A 50 3.11 -0.78 0.08
N LEU A 51 2.42 -1.90 -0.16
CA LEU A 51 1.00 -1.93 -0.52
C LEU A 51 0.35 -3.19 0.03
N ASP A 52 -0.78 -3.05 0.72
CA ASP A 52 -1.64 -4.19 1.05
C ASP A 52 -3.13 -3.87 0.87
N TYR A 53 -3.96 -4.90 0.72
CA TYR A 53 -5.40 -4.81 0.60
C TYR A 53 -6.08 -5.37 1.84
N HIS A 54 -6.94 -4.56 2.47
CA HIS A 54 -7.71 -4.97 3.63
C HIS A 54 -9.05 -4.24 3.70
N ASP A 55 -10.12 -4.95 4.04
CA ASP A 55 -11.48 -4.42 4.25
C ASP A 55 -11.96 -3.47 3.12
N GLY A 56 -11.70 -3.81 1.85
CA GLY A 56 -12.14 -2.98 0.71
C GLY A 56 -11.28 -1.74 0.44
N ASN A 57 -10.12 -1.61 1.07
CA ASN A 57 -9.20 -0.49 0.88
C ASN A 57 -7.79 -0.98 0.56
N LEU A 58 -7.07 -0.18 -0.24
CA LEU A 58 -5.63 -0.30 -0.38
C LEU A 58 -4.95 0.57 0.68
N TYR A 59 -3.98 -0.01 1.36
CA TYR A 59 -3.14 0.60 2.37
C TYR A 59 -1.75 0.76 1.77
N ILE A 60 -1.30 2.01 1.65
CA ILE A 60 -0.09 2.38 0.93
C ILE A 60 0.85 3.04 1.93
N ILE A 61 2.06 2.54 2.08
CA ILE A 61 3.09 3.17 2.92
C ILE A 61 4.10 3.93 2.06
N SER A 62 4.68 4.98 2.65
CA SER A 62 5.79 5.74 2.09
C SER A 62 6.86 5.90 3.15
N ASP A 63 8.02 5.33 2.89
CA ASP A 63 9.22 5.33 3.75
C ASP A 63 9.69 6.77 4.04
N THR A 64 9.77 7.59 3.00
CA THR A 64 10.33 8.95 3.05
C THR A 64 9.47 9.90 3.89
N ASN A 65 8.20 9.55 4.11
CA ASN A 65 7.24 10.38 4.83
C ASN A 65 6.75 9.76 6.14
N ASP A 66 7.18 8.53 6.48
CA ASP A 66 6.66 7.72 7.59
C ASP A 66 5.14 7.75 7.66
N LYS A 67 4.48 7.50 6.52
CA LYS A 67 3.02 7.67 6.39
C LYS A 67 2.33 6.47 5.80
N LEU A 68 1.16 6.19 6.38
CA LEU A 68 0.16 5.29 5.85
C LEU A 68 -0.97 6.08 5.21
N TYR A 69 -1.23 5.78 3.94
CA TYR A 69 -2.32 6.32 3.15
C TYR A 69 -3.34 5.23 2.86
N ILE A 70 -4.61 5.62 2.67
CA ILE A 70 -5.68 4.66 2.41
C ILE A 70 -6.45 5.09 1.16
N TYR A 71 -6.53 4.21 0.16
CA TYR A 71 -7.38 4.37 -1.02
C TYR A 71 -8.59 3.45 -0.92
N ASN A 72 -9.79 4.01 -1.01
CA ASN A 72 -11.02 3.22 -1.00
C ASN A 72 -11.34 2.74 -2.42
N LEU A 73 -11.29 1.43 -2.66
CA LEU A 73 -11.52 0.86 -4.00
C LEU A 73 -12.94 1.11 -4.50
N LYS A 74 -13.95 0.93 -3.63
CA LYS A 74 -15.36 1.13 -4.00
C LYS A 74 -15.67 2.57 -4.42
N LYS A 75 -15.14 3.55 -3.70
CA LYS A 75 -15.33 4.98 -3.96
C LYS A 75 -14.31 5.56 -4.94
N LYS A 76 -13.33 4.75 -5.38
CA LYS A 76 -12.22 5.14 -6.26
C LYS A 76 -11.52 6.44 -5.84
N LYS A 77 -11.22 6.59 -4.56
CA LYS A 77 -10.56 7.81 -4.04
C LYS A 77 -9.73 7.58 -2.78
N MET A 78 -8.73 8.44 -2.59
CA MET A 78 -8.00 8.56 -1.34
C MET A 78 -8.92 8.98 -0.19
N LYS A 79 -8.72 8.39 1.00
CA LYS A 79 -9.24 8.95 2.25
C LYS A 79 -8.52 10.28 2.52
N LYS A 80 -9.23 11.28 3.05
CA LYS A 80 -8.68 12.62 3.33
C LYS A 80 -7.52 12.62 4.32
N LYS A 81 -7.52 11.66 5.25
CA LYS A 81 -6.54 11.55 6.33
C LYS A 81 -5.52 10.47 6.00
N SER A 82 -4.24 10.82 6.10
CA SER A 82 -3.15 9.85 6.28
C SER A 82 -2.82 9.69 7.77
N TYR A 83 -2.05 8.66 8.09
CA TYR A 83 -1.67 8.30 9.45
C TYR A 83 -0.15 8.28 9.54
N ASN A 84 0.40 8.81 10.62
CA ASN A 84 1.84 8.73 10.88
C ASN A 84 2.17 7.30 11.32
N LEU A 85 3.26 6.79 10.79
CA LEU A 85 3.91 5.55 11.23
C LEU A 85 5.10 5.90 12.13
N PRO A 86 5.56 4.97 12.98
CA PRO A 86 6.82 5.13 13.69
C PRO A 86 8.00 5.13 12.71
N GLU A 87 9.01 5.95 12.94
CA GLU A 87 10.18 6.12 12.04
C GLU A 87 11.15 4.95 12.17
N PHE A 88 11.23 4.10 11.14
CA PHE A 88 12.16 2.96 11.08
C PHE A 88 12.44 2.42 9.67
N ALA A 89 12.28 3.23 8.61
CA ALA A 89 12.50 2.80 7.21
C ALA A 89 11.62 1.60 6.80
N GLN A 90 10.30 1.82 6.73
CA GLN A 90 9.36 0.73 6.46
C GLN A 90 9.37 0.36 4.96
N GLU A 91 9.65 -0.91 4.67
CA GLU A 91 9.81 -1.48 3.31
C GLU A 91 8.69 -2.47 2.94
N GLY A 92 7.77 -2.74 3.87
CA GLY A 92 6.71 -3.70 3.63
C GLY A 92 5.54 -3.52 4.58
N ILE A 93 4.37 -3.94 4.14
CA ILE A 93 3.13 -3.87 4.90
C ILE A 93 2.28 -5.12 4.65
N ALA A 94 1.67 -5.65 5.71
CA ALA A 94 0.64 -6.68 5.59
C ALA A 94 -0.37 -6.57 6.74
N PHE A 95 -1.63 -6.92 6.52
CA PHE A 95 -2.58 -7.18 7.59
C PHE A 95 -2.56 -8.65 8.00
N ASP A 96 -2.53 -8.91 9.32
CA ASP A 96 -2.76 -10.26 9.83
C ASP A 96 -4.26 -10.60 9.89
N GLY A 97 -4.57 -11.86 10.19
CA GLY A 97 -5.96 -12.33 10.29
C GLY A 97 -6.80 -11.67 11.39
N ASN A 98 -6.17 -10.94 12.32
CA ASN A 98 -6.85 -10.18 13.37
C ASN A 98 -6.99 -8.69 13.00
N GLY A 99 -6.55 -8.29 11.81
CA GLY A 99 -6.57 -6.90 11.35
C GLY A 99 -5.48 -6.03 11.99
N SER A 100 -4.44 -6.62 12.58
CA SER A 100 -3.24 -5.89 12.99
C SER A 100 -2.34 -5.63 11.78
N LEU A 101 -1.63 -4.51 11.79
CA LEU A 101 -0.69 -4.13 10.77
C LEU A 101 0.71 -4.67 11.10
N LEU A 102 1.29 -5.40 10.17
CA LEU A 102 2.69 -5.83 10.16
C LEU A 102 3.46 -4.87 9.25
N LEU A 103 4.57 -4.34 9.73
CA LEU A 103 5.47 -3.47 8.98
C LEU A 103 6.88 -4.06 9.02
N ALA A 104 7.46 -4.31 7.86
CA ALA A 104 8.84 -4.78 7.74
C ALA A 104 9.78 -3.59 7.57
N ASP A 105 11.01 -3.71 8.06
CA ASP A 105 12.08 -2.73 7.88
C ASP A 105 13.22 -3.26 6.98
N ASP A 106 14.13 -2.37 6.59
CA ASP A 106 15.31 -2.69 5.78
C ASP A 106 16.39 -3.48 6.53
N ASN A 107 16.28 -3.59 7.85
CA ASN A 107 17.18 -4.34 8.74
C ASN A 107 16.68 -5.77 9.03
N GLY A 108 15.54 -6.17 8.46
CA GLY A 108 14.96 -7.50 8.58
C GLY A 108 14.06 -7.71 9.80
N ALA A 109 13.69 -6.65 10.53
CA ALA A 109 12.70 -6.70 11.59
C ALA A 109 11.28 -6.61 11.03
N VAL A 110 10.32 -7.17 11.78
CA VAL A 110 8.88 -7.02 11.52
C VAL A 110 8.20 -6.56 12.80
N PHE A 111 7.59 -5.38 12.73
CA PHE A 111 6.84 -4.79 13.83
C PHE A 111 5.35 -5.00 13.64
N LYS A 112 4.64 -5.25 14.74
CA LYS A 112 3.19 -5.45 14.75
C LYS A 112 2.51 -4.33 15.51
N TYR A 113 1.48 -3.74 14.89
CA TYR A 113 0.68 -2.67 15.48
C TYR A 113 -0.81 -2.96 15.34
N THR A 114 -1.57 -2.70 16.39
CA THR A 114 -3.02 -2.68 16.33
C THR A 114 -3.52 -1.40 15.64
N LYS A 115 -4.74 -1.45 15.08
CA LYS A 115 -5.43 -0.25 14.54
C LYS A 115 -5.50 0.88 15.59
N LYS A 116 -5.62 0.54 16.88
CA LYS A 116 -5.68 1.49 18.00
C LYS A 116 -4.36 2.24 18.20
N GLU A 117 -3.23 1.54 18.19
CA GLU A 117 -1.89 2.14 18.35
C GLU A 117 -1.58 3.15 17.23
N LEU A 118 -1.95 2.79 15.99
CA LEU A 118 -1.81 3.65 14.82
C LEU A 118 -2.94 4.68 14.66
N LYS A 119 -3.91 4.71 15.59
CA LYS A 119 -5.07 5.62 15.59
C LYS A 119 -5.87 5.55 14.27
N LEU A 120 -5.90 4.37 13.64
CA LEU A 120 -6.65 4.10 12.40
C LEU A 120 -8.15 4.13 12.71
N LYS A 121 -8.91 4.84 11.90
CA LYS A 121 -10.37 4.94 11.97
C LYS A 121 -11.03 4.38 10.71
#